data_AF-A0A9D7NEK1-F1
#
_entry.id   AF-A0A9D7NEK1-F1
#
_cell.length_a   1.000
_cell.length_b   1.000
_cell.length_c   1.000
_cell.angle_alpha   90.00
_cell.angle_beta   90.00
_cell.angle_gamma   90.00
#
_symmetry.space_group_name_H-M   'P 1'
#
loop_
_entity.id
_entity.type
_entity.pdbx_description
1 polymer ?
#
loop_
_entity_poly.entity_id
_entity_poly.type
_entity_poly.pdbx_seq_one_letter_code
_entity_poly.pdbx_strand_id
1 'polypeptide(L)'
;MLLITDDKDRLLSVLPDTNQIDFEQLSGSKIRVYGLAYTGNIIIKTGSSVRDSAITDDCFDLSDNFVAVQKSFVDGARVSTTAQGDSIYICANDGIADPYTFSNNSATAVGYRYILTNASNLVLSIVNGNTQNLDLRGFTDLRVYGVSFSGNFTDCWPDSAKHPNF
;
A
#
# COMPACT_ATOMS: atom_id res chain seq x y z
N MET A 1 -19.14 -21.94 5.35
CA MET A 1 -19.54 -20.59 4.87
C MET A 1 -18.56 -19.56 5.41
N LEU A 2 -18.42 -18.40 4.76
CA LEU A 2 -17.62 -17.28 5.26
C LEU A 2 -18.50 -16.09 5.65
N LEU A 3 -18.16 -15.46 6.79
CA LEU A 3 -18.70 -14.16 7.18
C LEU A 3 -17.62 -13.10 7.05
N ILE A 4 -17.99 -11.97 6.45
CA ILE A 4 -17.11 -10.83 6.24
C ILE A 4 -17.57 -9.71 7.15
N THR A 5 -16.68 -9.20 7.99
CA THR A 5 -17.00 -8.14 8.95
C THR A 5 -16.02 -6.97 8.86
N ASP A 6 -16.39 -5.84 9.46
CA ASP A 6 -15.44 -4.78 9.78
C ASP A 6 -14.52 -5.15 10.96
N ASP A 7 -13.68 -4.21 11.41
CA ASP A 7 -12.77 -4.38 12.54
C ASP A 7 -13.46 -4.37 13.92
N LYS A 8 -14.78 -4.17 13.95
CA LYS A 8 -15.64 -4.20 15.13
C LYS A 8 -16.61 -5.38 15.11
N ASP A 9 -16.32 -6.39 14.29
CA ASP A 9 -17.12 -7.62 14.12
C ASP A 9 -18.56 -7.36 13.66
N ARG A 10 -18.79 -6.26 12.94
CA ARG A 10 -20.09 -5.97 12.31
C ARG A 10 -20.15 -6.60 10.93
N LEU A 11 -21.19 -7.38 10.69
CA LEU A 11 -21.38 -8.09 9.43
C LEU A 11 -21.47 -7.11 8.26
N LEU A 12 -20.59 -7.29 7.27
CA LEU A 12 -20.63 -6.61 5.99
C LEU A 12 -21.30 -7.49 4.92
N SER A 13 -20.92 -8.77 4.87
CA SER A 13 -21.42 -9.71 3.86
C SER A 13 -21.36 -11.17 4.32
N VAL A 14 -22.19 -12.02 3.71
CA VAL A 14 -22.22 -13.48 3.88
C VAL A 14 -21.91 -14.12 2.53
N LEU A 15 -21.00 -15.09 2.50
CA LEU A 15 -20.64 -15.82 1.28
C LEU A 15 -21.12 -17.28 1.35
N PRO A 16 -22.30 -17.59 0.81
CA PRO A 16 -22.89 -18.93 0.93
C PRO A 16 -22.22 -19.96 0.01
N ASP A 17 -21.95 -19.61 -1.25
CA ASP A 17 -21.60 -20.60 -2.30
C ASP A 17 -20.30 -20.27 -3.06
N THR A 18 -19.60 -19.21 -2.69
CA THR A 18 -18.31 -18.83 -3.28
C THR A 18 -17.28 -18.58 -2.19
N ASN A 19 -16.03 -18.91 -2.49
CA ASN A 19 -14.88 -18.53 -1.67
C ASN A 19 -14.17 -17.30 -2.24
N GLN A 20 -14.89 -16.48 -3.00
CA GLN A 20 -14.35 -15.31 -3.70
C GLN A 20 -15.17 -14.08 -3.34
N ILE A 21 -14.46 -12.99 -3.07
CA ILE A 21 -15.04 -11.68 -2.80
C ILE A 21 -14.12 -10.60 -3.34
N ASP A 22 -14.73 -9.56 -3.91
CA ASP A 22 -14.04 -8.33 -4.28
C ASP A 22 -14.04 -7.37 -3.08
N PHE A 23 -12.89 -7.26 -2.41
CA PHE A 23 -12.74 -6.36 -1.26
C PHE A 23 -12.82 -4.87 -1.64
N GLU A 24 -12.68 -4.50 -2.92
CA GLU A 24 -12.83 -3.11 -3.36
C GLU A 24 -14.28 -2.63 -3.23
N GLN A 25 -15.26 -3.54 -3.30
CA GLN A 25 -16.67 -3.22 -3.15
C GLN A 25 -17.11 -3.08 -1.69
N LEU A 26 -16.26 -3.47 -0.74
CA LEU A 26 -16.53 -3.36 0.68
C LEU A 26 -16.04 -2.03 1.24
N SER A 27 -16.85 -1.46 2.14
CA SER A 27 -16.50 -0.28 2.91
C SER A 27 -15.49 -0.60 4.01
N GLY A 28 -14.73 0.42 4.39
CA GLY A 28 -13.68 0.29 5.41
C GLY A 28 -12.37 -0.23 4.84
N SER A 29 -11.29 -0.04 5.60
CA SER A 29 -9.95 -0.50 5.24
C SER A 29 -9.50 -1.72 6.04
N LYS A 30 -10.20 -2.06 7.13
CA LYS A 30 -9.93 -3.22 7.97
C LYS A 30 -11.12 -4.16 7.94
N ILE A 31 -10.88 -5.36 7.44
CA ILE A 31 -11.90 -6.37 7.22
C ILE A 31 -11.44 -7.67 7.90
N ARG A 32 -12.38 -8.42 8.44
CA ARG A 32 -12.14 -9.76 8.99
C ARG A 32 -12.97 -10.77 8.23
N VAL A 33 -12.37 -11.93 7.94
CA VAL A 33 -13.05 -13.07 7.33
C VAL A 33 -13.07 -14.21 8.35
N TYR A 34 -14.27 -14.61 8.74
CA TYR A 34 -14.53 -15.73 9.65
C TYR A 34 -15.04 -16.94 8.89
N GLY A 35 -14.66 -18.14 9.34
CA GLY A 35 -15.36 -19.37 9.01
C GLY A 35 -16.61 -19.51 9.88
N LEU A 36 -17.71 -19.95 9.29
CA LEU A 36 -18.94 -20.28 9.99
C LEU A 36 -19.35 -21.73 9.70
N ALA A 37 -19.48 -22.51 10.77
CA ALA A 37 -20.14 -23.81 10.78
C ALA A 37 -21.52 -23.65 11.42
N TYR A 38 -22.58 -24.19 10.81
CA TYR A 38 -23.94 -23.97 11.29
C TYR A 38 -24.91 -25.07 10.83
N THR A 39 -26.03 -25.19 11.55
CA THR A 39 -27.26 -25.86 11.13
C THR A 39 -28.40 -24.84 11.00
N GLY A 40 -29.51 -25.24 10.38
CA GLY A 40 -30.65 -24.33 10.16
C GLY A 40 -30.41 -23.28 9.07
N ASN A 41 -31.06 -22.13 9.20
CA ASN A 41 -31.03 -21.00 8.27
C ASN A 41 -30.26 -19.81 8.82
N ILE A 42 -29.63 -19.03 7.93
CA ILE A 42 -28.97 -17.76 8.30
C ILE A 42 -30.01 -16.67 8.51
N ILE A 43 -29.95 -16.01 9.67
CA ILE A 43 -30.90 -14.95 10.07
C ILE A 43 -30.23 -13.62 10.40
N ILE A 44 -28.89 -13.59 10.52
CA ILE A 44 -28.14 -12.36 10.79
C ILE A 44 -28.27 -11.36 9.63
N LYS A 45 -28.28 -10.08 9.99
CA LYS A 45 -28.40 -8.96 9.05
C LYS A 45 -27.10 -8.18 8.99
N THR A 46 -26.81 -7.58 7.85
CA THR A 46 -25.71 -6.62 7.68
C THR A 46 -25.77 -5.54 8.77
N GLY A 47 -24.62 -5.21 9.36
CA GLY A 47 -24.47 -4.28 10.48
C GLY A 47 -24.65 -4.91 11.87
N SER A 48 -25.14 -6.15 11.98
CA SER A 48 -25.21 -6.85 13.26
C SER A 48 -23.83 -7.32 13.73
N SER A 49 -23.63 -7.36 15.06
CA SER A 49 -22.43 -7.97 15.65
C SER A 49 -22.48 -9.49 15.47
N VAL A 50 -21.45 -10.08 14.87
CA VAL A 50 -21.35 -11.56 14.75
C VAL A 50 -20.96 -12.23 16.07
N ARG A 51 -20.65 -11.44 17.12
CA ARG A 51 -20.31 -11.94 18.46
C ARG A 51 -21.51 -11.97 19.41
N ASP A 52 -22.43 -11.03 19.25
CA ASP A 52 -23.52 -10.78 20.22
C ASP A 52 -24.92 -11.06 19.66
N SER A 53 -25.02 -11.48 18.39
CA SER A 53 -26.29 -11.73 17.72
C SER A 53 -26.43 -13.20 17.38
N ALA A 54 -27.67 -13.69 17.35
CA ALA A 54 -27.96 -14.98 16.72
C ALA A 54 -27.59 -14.91 15.23
N ILE A 55 -26.72 -15.82 14.79
CA ILE A 55 -26.32 -15.91 13.38
C ILE A 55 -27.33 -16.73 12.58
N THR A 56 -27.80 -17.80 13.21
CA THR A 56 -28.71 -18.80 12.65
C THR A 56 -29.91 -19.02 13.56
N ASP A 57 -30.94 -19.70 13.04
CA ASP A 57 -32.11 -20.13 13.82
C ASP A 57 -31.89 -21.45 14.61
N ASP A 58 -30.72 -22.07 14.46
CA ASP A 58 -30.27 -23.26 15.18
C ASP A 58 -28.78 -23.12 15.60
N CYS A 59 -28.06 -24.21 15.88
CA CYS A 59 -26.66 -24.19 16.31
C CYS A 59 -25.70 -23.56 15.28
N PHE A 60 -24.74 -22.77 15.78
CA PHE A 60 -23.62 -22.27 14.99
C PHE A 60 -22.34 -22.17 15.82
N ASP A 61 -21.21 -22.14 15.13
CA ASP A 61 -19.90 -21.82 15.69
C ASP A 61 -19.05 -21.04 14.68
N LEU A 62 -18.29 -20.05 15.18
CA LEU A 62 -17.37 -19.25 14.38
C LEU A 62 -15.95 -19.75 14.58
N SER A 63 -15.11 -19.62 13.55
CA SER A 63 -13.68 -19.89 13.70
C SER A 63 -13.08 -19.06 14.85
N ASP A 64 -12.23 -19.70 15.67
CA ASP A 64 -11.53 -19.05 16.80
C ASP A 64 -10.69 -17.85 16.34
N ASN A 65 -10.16 -17.92 15.13
CA ASN A 65 -9.43 -16.86 14.47
C ASN A 65 -10.20 -16.26 13.28
N PHE A 66 -9.61 -15.25 12.67
CA PHE A 66 -10.05 -14.68 11.41
C PHE A 66 -8.86 -14.39 10.51
N VAL A 67 -9.11 -14.33 9.20
CA VAL A 67 -8.16 -13.72 8.26
C VAL A 67 -8.36 -12.21 8.31
N ALA A 68 -7.31 -11.47 8.64
CA ALA A 68 -7.32 -10.01 8.61
C ALA A 68 -6.96 -9.50 7.21
N VAL A 69 -7.81 -8.66 6.65
CA VAL A 69 -7.58 -7.98 5.38
C VAL A 69 -7.45 -6.49 5.64
N GLN A 70 -6.28 -5.94 5.32
CA GLN A 70 -6.00 -4.51 5.43
C GLN A 70 -5.87 -3.93 4.02
N LYS A 71 -6.90 -3.19 3.58
CA LYS A 71 -6.82 -2.37 2.37
C LYS A 71 -5.84 -1.23 2.63
N SER A 72 -4.91 -1.05 1.71
CA SER A 72 -3.91 0.02 1.72
C SER A 72 -3.94 0.67 0.35
N PHE A 73 -3.87 1.99 0.34
CA PHE A 73 -3.79 2.78 -0.88
C PHE A 73 -2.38 3.34 -0.98
N VAL A 74 -1.78 3.25 -2.17
CA VAL A 74 -0.49 3.83 -2.49
C VAL A 74 -0.71 5.06 -3.35
N ASP A 75 0.10 6.09 -3.13
CA ASP A 75 0.09 7.32 -3.92
C ASP A 75 1.53 7.77 -4.17
N GLY A 76 1.99 7.57 -5.40
CA GLY A 76 3.35 7.92 -5.85
C GLY A 76 3.63 9.42 -5.74
N ALA A 77 2.60 10.26 -5.85
CA ALA A 77 2.66 11.70 -5.66
C ALA A 77 3.68 12.44 -6.55
N ARG A 78 3.73 13.77 -6.42
CA ARG A 78 4.80 14.60 -6.99
C ARG A 78 5.95 14.69 -6.00
N VAL A 79 7.17 14.39 -6.48
CA VAL A 79 8.41 14.62 -5.74
C VAL A 79 8.92 16.04 -6.02
N SER A 80 9.43 16.69 -4.98
CA SER A 80 10.09 17.99 -5.06
C SER A 80 11.30 18.05 -4.15
N THR A 81 12.12 19.08 -4.32
CA THR A 81 13.22 19.39 -3.40
C THR A 81 12.84 20.55 -2.49
N THR A 82 13.55 20.70 -1.38
CA THR A 82 13.42 21.87 -0.49
C THR A 82 13.71 23.21 -1.19
N ALA A 83 14.35 23.18 -2.38
CA ALA A 83 14.56 24.32 -3.27
C ALA A 83 13.34 24.69 -4.14
N GLN A 84 12.12 24.36 -3.68
CA GLN A 84 10.81 24.78 -4.22
C GLN A 84 10.46 24.31 -5.66
N GLY A 85 11.19 23.34 -6.21
CA GLY A 85 10.97 22.85 -7.57
C GLY A 85 11.17 21.34 -7.72
N ASP A 86 10.80 20.85 -8.90
CA ASP A 86 11.09 19.50 -9.41
C ASP A 86 12.37 19.46 -10.29
N SER A 87 13.09 20.58 -10.35
CA SER A 87 14.37 20.72 -11.06
C SER A 87 15.36 21.51 -10.22
N ILE A 88 16.60 21.03 -10.16
CA ILE A 88 17.73 21.67 -9.46
C ILE A 88 18.98 21.57 -10.34
N TYR A 89 19.92 22.49 -10.13
CA TYR A 89 21.26 22.42 -10.71
C TYR A 89 22.26 22.25 -9.57
N ILE A 90 23.22 21.33 -9.77
CA ILE A 90 24.26 20.99 -8.79
C ILE A 90 25.64 21.10 -9.45
N CYS A 91 26.68 21.27 -8.63
CA CYS A 91 28.07 21.29 -9.08
C CYS A 91 28.69 19.89 -8.96
N ALA A 92 28.14 18.93 -9.70
CA ALA A 92 28.59 17.54 -9.58
C ALA A 92 30.08 17.38 -9.90
N ASN A 93 30.73 16.49 -9.14
CA ASN A 93 32.12 16.07 -9.24
C ASN A 93 33.17 17.17 -8.95
N ASP A 94 32.84 18.12 -8.08
CA ASP A 94 33.81 19.08 -7.54
C ASP A 94 34.52 18.57 -6.27
N GLY A 95 34.12 17.41 -5.76
CA GLY A 95 34.65 16.79 -4.54
C GLY A 95 34.05 17.36 -3.25
N ILE A 96 33.02 18.20 -3.36
CA ILE A 96 32.19 18.73 -2.28
C ILE A 96 30.85 18.01 -2.35
N ALA A 97 30.34 17.57 -1.19
CA ALA A 97 29.06 16.88 -1.16
C ALA A 97 27.91 17.84 -1.53
N ASP A 98 27.00 17.35 -2.38
CA ASP A 98 25.75 18.00 -2.79
C ASP A 98 24.53 17.29 -2.16
N PRO A 99 24.27 17.41 -0.84
CA PRO A 99 23.13 16.77 -0.20
C PRO A 99 21.83 17.51 -0.53
N TYR A 100 20.88 16.80 -1.13
CA TYR A 100 19.53 17.31 -1.36
C TYR A 100 18.49 16.52 -0.62
N THR A 101 17.57 17.25 0.01
CA THR A 101 16.41 16.69 0.70
C THR A 101 15.19 16.75 -0.20
N PHE A 102 14.53 15.60 -0.33
CA PHE A 102 13.31 15.40 -1.09
C PHE A 102 12.08 15.46 -0.20
N SER A 103 11.00 15.94 -0.78
CA SER A 103 9.64 15.91 -0.24
C SER A 103 8.69 15.36 -1.29
N ASN A 104 7.52 14.91 -0.84
CA ASN A 104 6.42 14.52 -1.71
C ASN A 104 5.11 15.04 -1.14
N ASN A 105 4.08 15.12 -1.98
CA ASN A 105 2.73 15.51 -1.59
C ASN A 105 1.77 14.31 -1.55
N SER A 106 2.25 13.11 -1.18
CA SER A 106 1.42 11.91 -1.12
C SER A 106 0.27 12.11 -0.14
N ALA A 107 -0.94 11.74 -0.58
CA ALA A 107 -2.13 11.70 0.26
C ALA A 107 -2.15 10.48 1.19
N THR A 108 -1.15 9.60 1.09
CA THR A 108 -1.09 8.32 1.82
C THR A 108 0.09 8.30 2.79
N ALA A 109 -0.09 7.69 3.96
CA ALA A 109 0.94 7.53 4.97
C ALA A 109 1.59 6.13 4.96
N VAL A 110 1.46 5.41 3.84
CA VAL A 110 2.13 4.11 3.66
C VAL A 110 3.63 4.29 3.42
N GLY A 111 4.37 3.19 3.23
CA GLY A 111 5.80 3.27 2.99
C GLY A 111 6.11 4.14 1.77
N TYR A 112 7.18 4.94 1.84
CA TYR A 112 7.65 5.75 0.72
C TYR A 112 9.17 5.67 0.58
N ARG A 113 9.68 5.60 -0.65
CA ARG A 113 11.11 5.67 -0.97
C ARG A 113 11.33 6.60 -2.14
N TYR A 114 12.52 7.19 -2.19
CA TYR A 114 13.00 7.88 -3.38
C TYR A 114 13.98 6.98 -4.13
N ILE A 115 13.88 6.94 -5.44
CA ILE A 115 14.78 6.18 -6.33
C ILE A 115 15.53 7.18 -7.20
N LEU A 116 16.85 7.11 -7.14
CA LEU A 116 17.74 7.89 -8.00
C LEU A 116 18.10 7.06 -9.23
N THR A 117 17.94 7.67 -10.41
CA THR A 117 18.30 7.07 -11.69
C THR A 117 19.11 8.03 -12.55
N ASN A 118 19.75 7.51 -13.59
CA ASN A 118 20.31 8.33 -14.67
C ASN A 118 19.25 8.66 -15.74
N ALA A 119 19.62 9.44 -16.78
CA ALA A 119 18.74 9.77 -17.90
C ALA A 119 18.20 8.56 -18.70
N SER A 120 18.85 7.40 -18.62
CA SER A 120 18.40 6.14 -19.25
C SER A 120 17.51 5.31 -18.32
N ASN A 121 17.10 5.84 -17.17
CA ASN A 121 16.30 5.18 -16.13
C ASN A 121 16.99 3.95 -15.51
N LEU A 122 18.31 3.86 -15.58
CA LEU A 122 19.06 2.87 -14.80
C LEU A 122 19.06 3.30 -13.34
N VAL A 123 18.68 2.41 -12.44
CA VAL A 123 18.70 2.66 -10.99
C VAL A 123 20.13 2.80 -10.51
N LEU A 124 20.41 3.93 -9.86
CA LEU A 124 21.70 4.22 -9.25
C LEU A 124 21.66 4.02 -7.73
N SER A 125 20.52 4.34 -7.10
CA SER A 125 20.36 4.23 -5.65
C SER A 125 18.89 4.18 -5.22
N ILE A 126 18.62 3.44 -4.14
CA ILE A 126 17.39 3.54 -3.35
C ILE A 126 17.71 4.38 -2.11
N VAL A 127 17.10 5.54 -1.98
CA VAL A 127 17.41 6.50 -0.92
C VAL A 127 16.79 6.06 0.41
N ASN A 128 17.63 5.84 1.41
CA ASN A 128 17.20 5.61 2.79
C ASN A 128 16.89 6.95 3.47
N GLY A 129 15.63 7.14 3.86
CA GLY A 129 15.15 8.44 4.33
C GLY A 129 14.73 9.32 3.14
N ASN A 130 15.13 10.59 3.16
CA ASN A 130 14.75 11.55 2.13
C ASN A 130 15.90 12.46 1.68
N THR A 131 17.15 12.15 2.02
CA THR A 131 18.31 12.96 1.64
C THR A 131 19.35 12.10 0.96
N GLN A 132 19.90 12.58 -0.16
CA GLN A 132 20.91 11.89 -0.95
C GLN A 132 21.98 12.89 -1.38
N ASN A 133 23.25 12.47 -1.30
CA ASN A 133 24.34 13.20 -1.93
C ASN A 133 24.28 12.95 -3.45
N LEU A 134 24.17 14.03 -4.23
CA LEU A 134 24.11 14.00 -5.68
C LEU A 134 25.45 14.31 -6.38
N ASP A 135 26.53 14.45 -5.61
CA ASP A 135 27.90 14.52 -6.12
C ASP A 135 28.34 13.14 -6.67
N LEU A 136 27.83 12.80 -7.86
CA LEU A 136 28.05 11.51 -8.54
C LEU A 136 28.86 11.71 -9.82
N ARG A 137 29.84 10.82 -10.03
CA ARG A 137 30.70 10.82 -11.22
C ARG A 137 30.02 10.17 -12.41
N GLY A 138 30.24 10.73 -13.60
CA GLY A 138 29.86 10.10 -14.86
C GLY A 138 28.38 10.28 -15.26
N PHE A 139 27.64 11.14 -14.56
CA PHE A 139 26.25 11.46 -14.88
C PHE A 139 26.11 12.96 -15.08
N THR A 140 25.51 13.35 -16.20
CA THR A 140 25.14 14.75 -16.48
C THR A 140 23.71 15.05 -16.03
N ASP A 141 22.86 14.03 -16.05
CA ASP A 141 21.44 14.10 -15.74
C ASP A 141 21.06 13.01 -14.75
N LEU A 142 20.43 13.42 -13.65
CA LEU A 142 19.85 12.55 -12.64
C LEU A 142 18.34 12.76 -12.57
N ARG A 143 17.60 11.70 -12.28
CA ARG A 143 16.15 11.76 -12.01
C ARG A 143 15.84 11.13 -10.67
N VAL A 144 14.92 11.74 -9.94
CA VAL A 144 14.43 11.22 -8.66
C VAL A 144 12.96 10.85 -8.82
N TYR A 145 12.65 9.59 -8.55
CA TYR A 145 11.29 9.06 -8.55
C TYR A 145 10.82 8.80 -7.13
N GLY A 146 9.53 8.97 -6.90
CA GLY A 146 8.86 8.65 -5.66
C GLY A 146 8.11 7.35 -5.77
N VAL A 147 8.30 6.44 -4.82
CA VAL A 147 7.61 5.16 -4.79
C VAL A 147 6.91 4.99 -3.45
N SER A 148 5.58 4.98 -3.50
CA SER A 148 4.70 4.62 -2.40
C SER A 148 4.40 3.12 -2.45
N PHE A 149 4.49 2.44 -1.31
CA PHE A 149 4.32 0.98 -1.22
C PHE A 149 3.67 0.57 0.10
N SER A 150 2.92 -0.53 0.05
CA SER A 150 2.42 -1.25 1.24
C SER A 150 3.27 -2.50 1.49
N GLY A 151 3.44 -2.87 2.76
CA GLY A 151 4.26 -4.02 3.15
C GLY A 151 5.76 -3.77 2.98
N ASN A 152 6.48 -4.78 2.47
CA ASN A 152 7.93 -4.73 2.32
C ASN A 152 8.33 -4.21 0.93
N PHE A 153 9.18 -3.20 0.88
CA PHE A 153 9.85 -2.79 -0.34
C PHE A 153 10.90 -3.85 -0.70
N THR A 154 10.58 -4.70 -1.66
CA THR A 154 11.56 -5.59 -2.30
C THR A 154 11.88 -4.99 -3.65
N ASP A 155 13.17 -4.88 -3.96
CA ASP A 155 13.62 -4.39 -5.27
C ASP A 155 13.16 -5.37 -6.35
N CYS A 156 11.98 -5.08 -6.91
CA CYS A 156 11.41 -5.83 -8.02
C CYS A 156 11.54 -5.05 -9.32
N TRP A 157 12.40 -4.02 -9.39
CA TRP A 157 12.65 -3.27 -10.62
C TRP A 157 13.31 -4.21 -11.62
N PRO A 158 12.59 -4.72 -12.64
CA PRO A 158 13.26 -5.42 -13.71
C PRO A 158 14.05 -4.34 -14.44
N ASP A 159 15.30 -4.62 -14.80
CA ASP A 159 16.22 -3.74 -15.56
C ASP A 159 15.67 -3.22 -16.92
N SER A 160 14.35 -3.27 -17.17
CA SER A 160 13.68 -2.79 -18.38
C SER A 160 12.17 -2.52 -18.26
N ALA A 161 11.58 -2.35 -17.06
CA ALA A 161 10.13 -2.11 -16.99
C ALA A 161 9.73 -0.65 -17.27
N LYS A 162 9.21 -0.43 -18.48
CA LYS A 162 8.36 0.72 -18.83
C LYS A 162 7.24 0.86 -17.80
N HIS A 163 7.18 1.97 -17.08
CA HIS A 163 5.92 2.47 -16.55
C HIS A 163 5.30 3.39 -17.61
N PRO A 164 4.21 3.00 -18.29
CA PRO A 164 3.42 3.95 -19.06
C PRO A 164 2.78 4.91 -18.06
N ASN A 165 3.06 6.20 -18.24
CA ASN A 165 2.22 7.34 -17.91
C ASN A 165 1.36 7.22 -16.64
N PHE A 166 1.80 7.89 -15.57
CA PHE A 166 0.86 8.66 -14.76
C PHE A 166 0.41 9.90 -15.57
#